data_AF-A0A9P8FF30-F1
#
_entry.id   AF-A0A9P8FF30-F1
#
_cell.length_a   1.000
_cell.length_b   1.000
_cell.length_c   1.000
_cell.angle_alpha   90.00
_cell.angle_beta   90.00
_cell.angle_gamma   90.00
#
_symmetry.space_group_name_H-M   'P 1'
#
loop_
_entity.id
_entity.type
_entity.pdbx_description
1 polymer ?
#
loop_
_entity_poly.entity_id
_entity_poly.type
_entity_poly.pdbx_seq_one_letter_code
_entity_poly.pdbx_strand_id
1 'polypeptide(L)'
;LWTLIITAYIQLAFRIGRRTFADILAPEFATISAISLVLPSFVFKLNFTQADAPELVGGLAETIREWTSELDLVTQARTAFVGLSIATLAVLIMVLLGYGRDEEAVKRGASGFTDSRLTSRLHDLLTLFLITQTRAQNIPLFMFFDLQAQILFHLLSRPTVPIATNSHTYTKPLPVLSTTVTILLMAHTSFFALGNSNAISSIDLSNAYNGVSGYNVVAVGVLLFASNWAGPIYWSTCAAVLFTLPSIEQEEAALDRLEKAAERQRTLGNKKWIHEERELLRQQAADVSASAPKQEKKDHDIWHEHISIMSIFISASLLAVMVACTMLRTHLFIWTVFSPKYLYAMAWAVAWHLIVNIGIGGVLWSVR
;
A
#
# COMPACT_ATOMS: atom_id res chain seq x y z
N LEU A 1 -14.42 19.33 9.24
CA LEU A 1 -14.26 17.88 9.02
C LEU A 1 -14.52 17.51 7.55
N TRP A 2 -15.74 17.67 7.04
CA TRP A 2 -16.10 17.23 5.68
C TRP A 2 -15.27 17.83 4.54
N THR A 3 -14.81 19.09 4.64
CA THR A 3 -13.87 19.65 3.67
C THR A 3 -12.59 18.82 3.56
N LEU A 4 -12.02 18.38 4.69
CA LEU A 4 -10.82 17.53 4.71
C LEU A 4 -11.12 16.12 4.18
N ILE A 5 -12.30 15.57 4.46
CA ILE A 5 -12.73 14.27 3.92
C ILE A 5 -12.83 14.35 2.39
N ILE A 6 -13.50 15.38 1.87
CA ILE A 6 -13.63 15.61 0.42
C ILE A 6 -12.25 15.75 -0.21
N THR A 7 -11.37 16.57 0.38
CA THR A 7 -9.98 16.71 -0.10
C THR A 7 -9.24 15.37 -0.11
N ALA A 8 -9.36 14.55 0.93
CA ALA A 8 -8.73 13.24 1.00
C ALA A 8 -9.23 12.30 -0.12
N TYR A 9 -10.55 12.25 -0.36
CA TYR A 9 -11.12 11.47 -1.45
C TYR A 9 -10.71 11.99 -2.85
N ILE A 10 -10.67 13.31 -3.04
CA ILE A 10 -10.21 13.92 -4.30
C ILE A 10 -8.74 13.57 -4.55
N GLN A 11 -7.87 13.74 -3.55
CA GLN A 11 -6.45 13.39 -3.66
C GLN A 11 -6.26 11.90 -3.97
N LEU A 12 -7.05 11.03 -3.33
CA LEU A 12 -7.03 9.59 -3.61
C LEU A 12 -7.53 9.26 -5.01
N ALA A 13 -8.58 9.91 -5.50
CA ALA A 13 -9.07 9.74 -6.87
C ALA A 13 -8.00 10.13 -7.89
N PHE A 14 -7.29 11.25 -7.67
CA PHE A 14 -6.16 11.64 -8.51
C PHE A 14 -5.02 10.62 -8.48
N ARG A 15 -4.69 10.08 -7.31
CA ARG A 15 -3.68 9.01 -7.18
C ARG A 15 -4.10 7.75 -7.93
N ILE A 16 -5.32 7.27 -7.72
CA ILE A 16 -5.83 6.07 -8.41
C ILE A 16 -5.79 6.28 -9.93
N GLY A 17 -6.27 7.43 -10.43
CA GLY A 17 -6.23 7.73 -11.86
C GLY A 17 -4.81 7.79 -12.44
N ARG A 18 -3.89 8.48 -11.76
CA ARG A 18 -2.51 8.73 -12.26
C ARG A 18 -1.50 7.64 -11.95
N ARG A 19 -1.77 6.74 -11.02
CA ARG A 19 -0.83 5.69 -10.59
C ARG A 19 -1.41 4.30 -10.74
N THR A 20 -2.64 4.07 -10.23
CA THR A 20 -3.30 2.75 -10.30
C THR A 20 -3.59 2.34 -11.74
N PHE A 21 -4.23 3.22 -12.51
CA PHE A 21 -4.63 2.92 -13.89
C PHE A 21 -3.69 3.47 -14.96
N ALA A 22 -2.63 4.18 -14.58
CA ALA A 22 -1.63 4.68 -15.51
C ALA A 22 -0.99 3.55 -16.31
N ASP A 23 -0.80 3.78 -17.60
CA ASP A 23 -0.26 2.83 -18.59
C ASP A 23 -1.09 1.54 -18.78
N ILE A 24 -2.24 1.40 -18.08
CA ILE A 24 -3.21 0.32 -18.30
C ILE A 24 -4.37 0.84 -19.16
N LEU A 25 -4.91 2.00 -18.80
CA LEU A 25 -6.03 2.64 -19.47
C LEU A 25 -5.58 3.98 -20.06
N ALA A 26 -6.24 4.43 -21.13
CA ALA A 26 -6.02 5.79 -21.62
C ALA A 26 -6.40 6.80 -20.51
N PRO A 27 -5.77 7.99 -20.45
CA PRO A 27 -5.93 8.94 -19.33
C PRO A 27 -7.39 9.32 -19.02
N GLU A 28 -8.22 9.41 -20.05
CA GLU A 28 -9.66 9.69 -19.93
C GLU A 28 -10.40 8.54 -19.22
N PHE A 29 -10.22 7.31 -19.69
CA PHE A 29 -10.81 6.12 -19.08
C PHE A 29 -10.26 5.84 -17.68
N ALA A 30 -8.98 6.11 -17.43
CA ALA A 30 -8.36 6.01 -16.11
C ALA A 30 -9.01 6.95 -15.09
N THR A 31 -9.28 8.20 -15.51
CA THR A 31 -9.95 9.20 -14.67
C THR A 31 -11.40 8.82 -14.40
N ILE A 32 -12.13 8.37 -15.42
CA ILE A 32 -13.51 7.89 -15.27
C ILE A 32 -13.57 6.69 -14.32
N SER A 33 -12.65 5.73 -14.48
CA SER A 33 -12.58 4.54 -13.64
C SER A 33 -12.28 4.91 -12.18
N ALA A 34 -11.34 5.83 -11.94
CA ALA A 34 -11.03 6.32 -10.60
C ALA A 34 -12.24 7.02 -9.95
N ILE A 35 -12.95 7.87 -10.68
CA ILE A 35 -14.17 8.54 -10.19
C ILE A 35 -15.27 7.52 -9.91
N SER A 36 -15.48 6.57 -10.81
CA SER A 36 -16.50 5.52 -10.66
C SER A 36 -16.27 4.62 -9.45
N LEU A 37 -15.02 4.52 -8.99
CA LEU A 37 -14.64 3.75 -7.82
C LEU A 37 -14.73 4.57 -6.52
N VAL A 38 -14.27 5.83 -6.56
CA VAL A 38 -14.22 6.70 -5.38
C VAL A 38 -15.59 7.28 -5.03
N LEU A 39 -16.39 7.67 -6.01
CA LEU A 39 -17.67 8.33 -5.79
C LEU A 39 -18.67 7.45 -5.01
N PRO A 40 -18.90 6.17 -5.35
CA PRO A 40 -19.77 5.30 -4.56
C PRO A 40 -19.27 5.10 -3.12
N SER A 41 -17.96 4.99 -2.90
CA SER A 41 -17.36 4.87 -1.57
C SER A 41 -17.57 6.14 -0.74
N PHE A 42 -17.43 7.32 -1.35
CA PHE A 42 -17.71 8.61 -0.71
C PHE A 42 -19.19 8.75 -0.34
N VAL A 43 -20.10 8.44 -1.27
CA VAL A 43 -21.55 8.50 -1.05
C VAL A 43 -21.97 7.53 0.06
N PHE A 44 -21.50 6.28 -0.01
CA PHE A 44 -21.71 5.30 1.05
C PHE A 44 -21.26 5.85 2.40
N LYS A 45 -20.06 6.44 2.46
CA LYS A 45 -19.52 6.92 3.73
C LYS A 45 -20.29 8.10 4.30
N LEU A 46 -20.74 9.01 3.45
CA LEU A 46 -21.57 10.13 3.84
C LEU A 46 -22.91 9.67 4.42
N ASN A 47 -23.60 8.76 3.72
CA ASN A 47 -24.87 8.19 4.18
C ASN A 47 -24.71 7.35 5.45
N PHE A 48 -23.63 6.56 5.55
CA PHE A 48 -23.29 5.78 6.74
C PHE A 48 -23.05 6.70 7.95
N THR A 49 -22.28 7.77 7.76
CA THR A 49 -21.97 8.71 8.85
C THR A 49 -23.22 9.45 9.32
N GLN A 50 -24.14 9.78 8.40
CA GLN A 50 -25.42 10.37 8.78
C GLN A 50 -26.29 9.41 9.62
N ALA A 51 -26.22 8.10 9.37
CA ALA A 51 -26.95 7.11 10.12
C ALA A 51 -26.33 6.81 11.51
N ASP A 52 -25.00 6.80 11.59
CA ASP A 52 -24.25 6.48 12.82
C ASP A 52 -24.07 7.70 13.74
N ALA A 53 -23.76 8.88 13.18
CA ALA A 53 -23.45 10.11 13.90
C ALA A 53 -23.94 11.36 13.12
N PRO A 54 -25.27 11.63 13.12
CA PRO A 54 -25.87 12.71 12.34
C PRO A 54 -25.32 14.10 12.69
N GLU A 55 -24.86 14.32 13.91
CA GLU A 55 -24.25 15.58 14.35
C GLU A 55 -22.98 15.95 13.58
N LEU A 56 -22.33 14.99 12.94
CA LEU A 56 -21.13 15.21 12.13
C LEU A 56 -21.47 15.65 10.70
N VAL A 57 -22.67 15.36 10.23
CA VAL A 57 -23.10 15.55 8.84
C VAL A 57 -24.26 16.53 8.84
N GLY A 58 -23.95 17.83 8.85
CA GLY A 58 -24.95 18.89 8.71
C GLY A 58 -25.65 18.87 7.34
N GLY A 59 -26.18 20.02 6.88
CA GLY A 59 -27.07 20.08 5.70
C GLY A 59 -26.55 19.51 4.37
N LEU A 60 -25.24 19.29 4.20
CA LEU A 60 -24.67 18.64 3.01
C LEU A 60 -25.14 17.17 2.86
N ALA A 61 -25.44 16.49 3.96
CA ALA A 61 -26.00 15.13 3.94
C ALA A 61 -27.44 15.09 3.41
N GLU A 62 -28.26 16.06 3.80
CA GLU A 62 -29.68 16.08 3.48
C GLU A 62 -29.89 16.17 1.96
N THR A 63 -29.13 17.03 1.28
CA THR A 63 -29.17 17.17 -0.18
C THR A 63 -28.74 15.90 -0.92
N ILE A 64 -27.70 15.19 -0.44
CA ILE A 64 -27.21 13.96 -1.08
C ILE A 64 -28.13 12.77 -0.76
N ARG A 65 -28.74 12.74 0.43
CA ARG A 65 -29.67 11.69 0.81
C ARG A 65 -30.96 11.74 -0.01
N GLU A 66 -31.47 12.91 -0.37
CA GLU A 66 -32.62 13.01 -1.29
C GLU A 66 -32.37 12.21 -2.58
N TRP A 67 -31.14 12.27 -3.11
CA TRP A 67 -30.74 11.61 -4.36
C TRP A 67 -30.39 10.13 -4.19
N THR A 68 -30.13 9.66 -2.97
CA THR A 68 -29.63 8.31 -2.68
C THR A 68 -30.51 7.50 -1.74
N SER A 69 -31.68 8.05 -1.38
CA SER A 69 -32.65 7.48 -0.44
C SER A 69 -33.22 6.12 -0.88
N GLU A 70 -33.20 5.83 -2.18
CA GLU A 70 -33.69 4.56 -2.73
C GLU A 70 -32.73 3.37 -2.49
N LEU A 71 -31.45 3.64 -2.20
CA LEU A 71 -30.44 2.60 -2.02
C LEU A 71 -30.17 2.35 -0.54
N ASP A 72 -30.43 1.13 -0.09
CA ASP A 72 -30.05 0.67 1.25
C ASP A 72 -28.52 0.77 1.47
N LEU A 73 -28.10 1.06 2.71
CA LEU A 73 -26.70 1.20 3.10
C LEU A 73 -25.88 -0.05 2.78
N VAL A 74 -26.50 -1.24 2.92
CA VAL A 74 -25.86 -2.51 2.57
C VAL A 74 -25.55 -2.56 1.08
N THR A 75 -26.48 -2.15 0.22
CA THR A 75 -26.30 -2.12 -1.24
C THR A 75 -25.21 -1.12 -1.61
N GLN A 76 -25.20 0.07 -1.00
CA GLN A 76 -24.15 1.07 -1.23
C GLN A 76 -22.75 0.52 -0.86
N ALA A 77 -22.61 -0.12 0.31
CA ALA A 77 -21.37 -0.76 0.73
C ALA A 77 -20.93 -1.89 -0.23
N ARG A 78 -21.88 -2.72 -0.67
CA ARG A 78 -21.61 -3.80 -1.62
C ARG A 78 -21.14 -3.26 -2.96
N THR A 79 -21.75 -2.21 -3.47
CA THR A 79 -21.33 -1.55 -4.72
C THR A 79 -19.89 -1.06 -4.60
N ALA A 80 -19.52 -0.42 -3.49
CA ALA A 80 -18.15 0.01 -3.24
C ALA A 80 -17.16 -1.16 -3.18
N PHE A 81 -17.45 -2.24 -2.44
CA PHE A 81 -16.54 -3.39 -2.33
C PHE A 81 -16.45 -4.22 -3.60
N VAL A 82 -17.55 -4.39 -4.34
CA VAL A 82 -17.54 -5.08 -5.63
C VAL A 82 -16.74 -4.29 -6.65
N GLY A 83 -16.96 -2.97 -6.74
CA GLY A 83 -16.17 -2.09 -7.60
C GLY A 83 -14.67 -2.18 -7.29
N LEU A 84 -14.31 -2.18 -6.00
CA LEU A 84 -12.93 -2.33 -5.58
C LEU A 84 -12.34 -3.70 -5.89
N SER A 85 -13.12 -4.76 -5.72
CA SER A 85 -12.71 -6.12 -6.02
C SER A 85 -12.45 -6.30 -7.52
N ILE A 86 -13.34 -5.76 -8.36
CA ILE A 86 -13.18 -5.75 -9.82
C ILE A 86 -11.95 -4.95 -10.21
N ALA A 87 -11.75 -3.74 -9.67
CA ALA A 87 -10.58 -2.92 -9.96
C ALA A 87 -9.27 -3.62 -9.57
N THR A 88 -9.24 -4.26 -8.39
CA THR A 88 -8.07 -5.01 -7.92
C THR A 88 -7.76 -6.19 -8.83
N LEU A 89 -8.79 -6.98 -9.18
CA LEU A 89 -8.64 -8.12 -10.08
C LEU A 89 -8.21 -7.68 -11.49
N ALA A 90 -8.80 -6.60 -12.01
CA ALA A 90 -8.42 -6.05 -13.31
C ALA A 90 -6.96 -5.59 -13.33
N VAL A 91 -6.51 -4.87 -12.30
CA VAL A 91 -5.10 -4.46 -12.20
C VAL A 91 -4.16 -5.67 -12.12
N LEU A 92 -4.50 -6.68 -11.31
CA LEU A 92 -3.73 -7.92 -11.22
C LEU A 92 -3.64 -8.65 -12.55
N ILE A 93 -4.78 -8.87 -13.23
CA ILE A 93 -4.83 -9.56 -14.52
C ILE A 93 -4.07 -8.76 -15.57
N MET A 94 -4.27 -7.45 -15.66
CA MET A 94 -3.59 -6.61 -16.65
C MET A 94 -2.07 -6.63 -16.46
N VAL A 95 -1.59 -6.59 -15.22
CA VAL A 95 -0.16 -6.71 -14.92
C VAL A 95 0.37 -8.12 -15.24
N LEU A 96 -0.37 -9.18 -14.91
CA LEU A 96 -0.01 -10.56 -15.27
C LEU A 96 0.04 -10.79 -16.78
N LEU A 97 -0.86 -10.18 -17.54
CA LEU A 97 -0.87 -10.20 -19.01
C LEU A 97 0.22 -9.31 -19.63
N GLY A 98 1.03 -8.63 -18.81
CA GLY A 98 2.13 -7.79 -19.25
C GLY A 98 1.71 -6.42 -19.76
N TYR A 99 0.47 -5.99 -19.52
CA TYR A 99 0.00 -4.66 -19.89
C TYR A 99 0.66 -3.59 -19.01
N GLY A 100 1.34 -2.63 -19.64
CA GLY A 100 2.21 -1.67 -18.96
C GLY A 100 3.66 -2.13 -18.78
N ARG A 101 4.05 -3.29 -19.34
CA ARG A 101 5.45 -3.59 -19.67
C ARG A 101 5.75 -2.96 -21.03
N ASP A 102 6.46 -1.84 -21.05
CA ASP A 102 7.07 -1.39 -22.30
C ASP A 102 8.02 -2.49 -22.77
N GLU A 103 7.68 -3.17 -23.88
CA GLU A 103 8.55 -4.19 -24.52
C GLU A 103 9.97 -3.65 -24.75
N GLU A 104 10.09 -2.34 -24.96
CA GLU A 104 11.37 -1.64 -25.13
C GLU A 104 12.13 -1.42 -23.81
N ALA A 105 11.45 -1.21 -22.69
CA ALA A 105 12.06 -1.08 -21.36
C ALA A 105 12.51 -2.44 -20.81
N VAL A 106 11.75 -3.51 -21.08
CA VAL A 106 12.09 -4.90 -20.73
C VAL A 106 13.31 -5.38 -21.53
N LYS A 107 13.36 -5.10 -22.85
CA LYS A 107 14.55 -5.40 -23.68
C LYS A 107 15.80 -4.60 -23.29
N ARG A 108 15.66 -3.48 -22.60
CA ARG A 108 16.76 -2.57 -22.19
C ARG A 108 17.18 -2.73 -20.72
N GLY A 109 16.67 -3.74 -20.00
CA GLY A 109 17.10 -4.08 -18.63
C GLY A 109 16.47 -3.25 -17.51
N ALA A 110 15.28 -2.67 -17.74
CA ALA A 110 14.53 -1.88 -16.76
C ALA A 110 13.38 -2.64 -16.09
N SER A 111 13.49 -3.97 -15.95
CA SER A 111 12.42 -4.81 -15.36
C SER A 111 12.01 -4.37 -13.95
N GLY A 112 12.96 -3.93 -13.11
CA GLY A 112 12.64 -3.45 -11.76
C GLY A 112 11.69 -2.24 -11.71
N PHE A 113 11.54 -1.48 -12.81
CA PHE A 113 10.63 -0.34 -12.89
C PHE A 113 9.17 -0.77 -13.08
N THR A 114 8.90 -1.84 -13.84
CA THR A 114 7.55 -2.38 -14.04
C THR A 114 7.02 -3.07 -12.78
N ASP A 115 7.93 -3.75 -12.08
CA ASP A 115 7.70 -4.59 -10.92
C ASP A 115 7.34 -3.74 -9.67
N SER A 116 7.94 -2.55 -9.57
CA SER A 116 7.65 -1.55 -8.54
C SER A 116 6.25 -0.92 -8.63
N ARG A 117 5.62 -0.97 -9.81
CA ARG A 117 4.34 -0.30 -10.04
C ARG A 117 3.19 -1.08 -9.41
N LEU A 118 3.18 -2.42 -9.46
CA LEU A 118 2.04 -3.20 -8.96
C LEU A 118 1.77 -2.98 -7.47
N THR A 119 2.78 -3.13 -6.62
CA THR A 119 2.67 -2.89 -5.16
C THR A 119 2.11 -1.49 -4.89
N SER A 120 2.59 -0.53 -5.67
CA SER A 120 2.18 0.86 -5.60
C SER A 120 0.69 1.06 -5.99
N ARG A 121 0.20 0.35 -7.02
CA ARG A 121 -1.19 0.37 -7.52
C ARG A 121 -2.14 -0.30 -6.52
N LEU A 122 -1.75 -1.45 -5.97
CA LEU A 122 -2.55 -2.19 -4.99
C LEU A 122 -2.66 -1.43 -3.66
N HIS A 123 -1.61 -0.71 -3.25
CA HIS A 123 -1.64 0.12 -2.04
C HIS A 123 -2.67 1.27 -2.14
N ASP A 124 -2.85 1.88 -3.31
CA ASP A 124 -3.86 2.94 -3.51
C ASP A 124 -5.29 2.38 -3.42
N LEU A 125 -5.55 1.22 -4.04
CA LEU A 125 -6.83 0.52 -3.92
C LEU A 125 -7.11 0.08 -2.48
N LEU A 126 -6.10 -0.46 -1.78
CA LEU A 126 -6.22 -0.78 -0.37
C LEU A 126 -6.47 0.46 0.48
N THR A 127 -5.86 1.60 0.16
CA THR A 127 -6.12 2.87 0.88
C THR A 127 -7.61 3.24 0.78
N LEU A 128 -8.23 3.07 -0.40
CA LEU A 128 -9.66 3.31 -0.56
C LEU A 128 -10.50 2.35 0.30
N PHE A 129 -10.15 1.07 0.35
CA PHE A 129 -10.79 0.10 1.25
C PHE A 129 -10.72 0.55 2.71
N LEU A 130 -9.52 0.90 3.19
CA LEU A 130 -9.28 1.29 4.58
C LEU A 130 -10.03 2.56 4.97
N ILE A 131 -10.07 3.57 4.09
CA ILE A 131 -10.87 4.78 4.29
C ILE A 131 -12.37 4.47 4.37
N THR A 132 -12.84 3.54 3.56
CA THR A 132 -14.25 3.12 3.58
C THR A 132 -14.60 2.38 4.89
N GLN A 133 -13.66 1.59 5.42
CA GLN A 133 -13.79 0.79 6.64
C GLN A 133 -13.52 1.54 7.96
N THR A 134 -12.98 2.75 7.92
CA THR A 134 -12.65 3.54 9.13
C THR A 134 -13.71 4.60 9.41
N ARG A 135 -13.80 5.08 10.65
CA ARG A 135 -14.74 6.16 10.99
C ARG A 135 -14.46 7.44 10.17
N ALA A 136 -15.49 8.23 9.92
CA ALA A 136 -15.37 9.44 9.09
C ALA A 136 -14.37 10.46 9.67
N GLN A 137 -14.25 10.56 11.01
CA GLN A 137 -13.29 11.46 11.65
C GLN A 137 -11.83 11.08 11.36
N ASN A 138 -11.58 9.81 11.03
CA ASN A 138 -10.25 9.25 10.79
C ASN A 138 -9.78 9.39 9.35
N ILE A 139 -10.69 9.61 8.39
CA ILE A 139 -10.37 9.67 6.96
C ILE A 139 -9.29 10.73 6.64
N PRO A 140 -9.33 11.96 7.21
CA PRO A 140 -8.27 12.94 6.98
C PRO A 140 -6.88 12.47 7.40
N LEU A 141 -6.76 11.56 8.37
CA LEU A 141 -5.46 11.05 8.83
C LEU A 141 -4.74 10.25 7.75
N PHE A 142 -5.46 9.57 6.85
CA PHE A 142 -4.84 8.85 5.73
C PHE A 142 -4.15 9.80 4.73
N MET A 143 -4.69 11.00 4.54
CA MET A 143 -4.04 12.05 3.75
C MET A 143 -2.71 12.48 4.39
N PHE A 144 -2.69 12.60 5.72
CA PHE A 144 -1.46 12.90 6.46
C PHE A 144 -0.48 11.72 6.47
N PHE A 145 -0.95 10.47 6.55
CA PHE A 145 -0.09 9.29 6.44
C PHE A 145 0.58 9.22 5.06
N ASP A 146 -0.13 9.55 3.99
CA ASP A 146 0.45 9.66 2.64
C ASP A 146 1.54 10.74 2.57
N LEU A 147 1.26 11.92 3.11
CA LEU A 147 2.27 12.99 3.21
C LEU A 147 3.50 12.55 4.02
N GLN A 148 3.28 11.88 5.16
CA GLN A 148 4.37 11.33 5.99
C GLN A 148 5.17 10.27 5.24
N ALA A 149 4.53 9.38 4.49
CA ALA A 149 5.19 8.36 3.69
C ALA A 149 6.06 8.98 2.59
N GLN A 150 5.57 10.03 1.93
CA GLN A 150 6.34 10.79 0.93
C GLN A 150 7.55 11.47 1.58
N ILE A 151 7.36 12.16 2.71
CA ILE A 151 8.48 12.79 3.44
C ILE A 151 9.50 11.75 3.89
N LEU A 152 9.04 10.58 4.36
CA LEU A 152 9.89 9.49 4.80
C LEU A 152 10.73 8.94 3.64
N PHE A 153 10.12 8.76 2.47
CA PHE A 153 10.84 8.38 1.26
C PHE A 153 11.97 9.37 0.95
N HIS A 154 11.69 10.67 0.95
CA HIS A 154 12.71 11.70 0.70
C HIS A 154 13.80 11.75 1.77
N LEU A 155 13.44 11.57 3.05
CA LEU A 155 14.38 11.61 4.17
C LEU A 155 15.34 10.42 4.17
N LEU A 156 14.82 9.21 3.91
CA LEU A 156 15.62 7.99 3.92
C LEU A 156 16.43 7.82 2.64
N SER A 157 16.03 8.49 1.55
CA SER A 157 16.77 8.50 0.28
C SER A 157 17.98 9.47 0.28
N ARG A 158 18.45 9.93 1.45
CA ARG A 158 19.54 10.92 1.54
C ARG A 158 20.88 10.40 0.97
N PRO A 159 21.61 11.24 0.21
CA PRO A 159 22.85 10.88 -0.49
C PRO A 159 24.00 10.69 0.52
N THR A 160 24.76 9.59 0.40
CA THR A 160 25.85 9.31 1.35
C THR A 160 27.27 9.31 0.78
N VAL A 161 27.53 9.15 -0.53
CA VAL A 161 28.89 9.37 -1.10
C VAL A 161 28.84 9.73 -2.59
N PRO A 162 29.57 10.77 -3.07
CA PRO A 162 29.78 10.99 -4.50
C PRO A 162 30.81 9.97 -5.05
N ILE A 163 30.42 9.17 -6.06
CA ILE A 163 31.27 8.12 -6.64
C ILE A 163 32.29 8.67 -7.67
N ALA A 164 32.11 9.88 -8.21
CA ALA A 164 33.12 10.56 -9.04
C ALA A 164 33.10 12.09 -8.86
N THR A 165 34.24 12.72 -9.16
CA THR A 165 34.50 14.16 -8.96
C THR A 165 33.56 15.12 -9.72
N ASN A 166 32.72 14.63 -10.64
CA ASN A 166 31.73 15.42 -11.39
C ASN A 166 30.43 14.64 -11.71
N SER A 167 30.06 13.61 -10.93
CA SER A 167 28.80 12.89 -11.12
C SER A 167 27.95 12.86 -9.86
N HIS A 168 26.71 13.32 -9.97
CA HIS A 168 25.68 13.15 -8.95
C HIS A 168 25.09 11.75 -9.08
N THR A 169 25.80 10.77 -8.52
CA THR A 169 25.44 9.35 -8.59
C THR A 169 25.17 8.88 -7.16
N TYR A 170 23.95 8.45 -6.90
CA TYR A 170 23.32 8.08 -5.64
C TYR A 170 23.50 6.56 -5.39
N THR A 171 23.11 6.04 -4.23
CA THR A 171 23.16 4.60 -3.95
C THR A 171 21.96 4.18 -3.09
N LYS A 172 21.12 3.27 -3.60
CA LYS A 172 20.30 2.37 -2.75
C LYS A 172 21.17 1.19 -2.28
N PRO A 173 20.81 0.47 -1.21
CA PRO A 173 19.47 0.38 -0.61
C PRO A 173 19.21 1.37 0.54
N LEU A 174 17.94 1.75 0.71
CA LEU A 174 17.44 2.39 1.95
C LEU A 174 17.91 1.51 3.12
N PRO A 175 18.45 2.07 4.21
CA PRO A 175 18.85 1.26 5.35
C PRO A 175 17.63 0.49 5.87
N VAL A 176 17.64 -0.83 5.69
CA VAL A 176 16.49 -1.72 5.94
C VAL A 176 16.05 -1.61 7.39
N LEU A 177 17.01 -1.61 8.32
CA LEU A 177 16.76 -1.40 9.74
C LEU A 177 16.04 -0.09 10.04
N SER A 178 16.56 1.05 9.56
CA SER A 178 15.95 2.36 9.84
C SER A 178 14.54 2.43 9.25
N THR A 179 14.36 1.97 8.02
CA THR A 179 13.06 1.98 7.33
C THR A 179 12.06 1.12 8.09
N THR A 180 12.45 -0.10 8.45
CA THR A 180 11.61 -1.06 9.16
C THR A 180 11.20 -0.55 10.54
N VAL A 181 12.14 -0.01 11.31
CA VAL A 181 11.86 0.55 12.64
C VAL A 181 10.94 1.76 12.52
N THR A 182 11.16 2.66 11.56
CA THR A 182 10.26 3.81 11.38
C THR A 182 8.85 3.37 10.99
N ILE A 183 8.71 2.40 10.07
CA ILE A 183 7.41 1.85 9.69
C ILE A 183 6.71 1.18 10.88
N LEU A 184 7.44 0.41 11.69
CA LEU A 184 6.90 -0.22 12.90
C LEU A 184 6.36 0.83 13.88
N LEU A 185 7.12 1.90 14.11
CA LEU A 185 6.71 3.00 14.99
C LEU A 185 5.49 3.74 14.42
N MET A 186 5.45 3.98 13.11
CA MET A 186 4.30 4.61 12.45
C MET A 186 3.06 3.72 12.46
N ALA A 187 3.20 2.41 12.31
CA ALA A 187 2.11 1.44 12.43
C ALA A 187 1.50 1.51 13.85
N HIS A 188 2.31 1.41 14.90
CA HIS A 188 1.80 1.54 16.27
C HIS A 188 1.24 2.93 16.56
N THR A 189 1.88 4.00 16.10
CA THR A 189 1.38 5.38 16.30
C THR A 189 0.04 5.58 15.61
N SER A 190 -0.10 5.11 14.37
CA SER A 190 -1.35 5.21 13.60
C SER A 190 -2.51 4.48 14.26
N PHE A 191 -2.25 3.33 14.91
CA PHE A 191 -3.28 2.61 15.66
C PHE A 191 -3.93 3.48 16.74
N PHE A 192 -3.11 4.16 17.56
CA PHE A 192 -3.61 5.06 18.61
C PHE A 192 -4.13 6.38 18.05
N ALA A 193 -3.52 6.91 16.98
CA ALA A 193 -3.96 8.15 16.34
C ALA A 193 -5.37 8.03 15.73
N LEU A 194 -5.77 6.84 15.29
CA LEU A 194 -7.13 6.54 14.81
C LEU A 194 -8.15 6.38 15.96
N GLY A 195 -7.76 6.63 17.21
CA GLY A 195 -8.65 6.58 18.39
C GLY A 195 -8.78 5.21 19.03
N ASN A 196 -8.01 4.21 18.59
CA ASN A 196 -8.01 2.89 19.23
C ASN A 196 -7.19 2.90 20.53
N SER A 197 -7.50 1.95 21.42
CA SER A 197 -6.74 1.72 22.64
C SER A 197 -6.51 0.22 22.84
N ASN A 198 -5.85 -0.17 23.93
CA ASN A 198 -5.74 -1.59 24.32
C ASN A 198 -6.94 -2.07 25.16
N ALA A 199 -8.08 -1.35 25.14
CA ALA A 199 -9.31 -1.73 25.81
C ALA A 199 -10.33 -2.28 24.81
N ILE A 200 -10.98 -3.39 25.16
CA ILE A 200 -11.99 -4.06 24.31
C ILE A 200 -13.14 -3.11 23.92
N SER A 201 -13.48 -2.17 24.80
CA SER A 201 -14.51 -1.15 24.54
C SER A 201 -14.16 -0.17 23.42
N SER A 202 -12.88 -0.07 23.04
CA SER A 202 -12.45 0.79 21.93
C SER A 202 -12.61 0.15 20.56
N ILE A 203 -12.93 -1.15 20.50
CA ILE A 203 -13.16 -1.86 19.25
C ILE A 203 -14.46 -1.36 18.62
N ASP A 204 -14.34 -0.79 17.42
CA ASP A 204 -15.48 -0.33 16.64
C ASP A 204 -16.16 -1.51 15.92
N LEU A 205 -17.42 -1.78 16.28
CA LEU A 205 -18.22 -2.81 15.63
C LEU A 205 -19.09 -2.26 14.49
N SER A 206 -19.36 -0.95 14.44
CA SER A 206 -20.27 -0.35 13.47
C SER A 206 -19.77 -0.56 12.04
N ASN A 207 -18.47 -0.41 11.82
CA ASN A 207 -17.85 -0.62 10.50
C ASN A 207 -17.66 -2.10 10.13
N ALA A 208 -17.74 -3.03 11.09
CA ALA A 208 -17.54 -4.47 10.83
C ALA A 208 -18.72 -5.11 10.08
N TYR A 209 -19.89 -4.45 10.06
CA TYR A 209 -21.09 -4.92 9.36
C TYR A 209 -21.30 -4.30 7.97
N ASN A 210 -20.37 -3.47 7.51
CA ASN A 210 -20.47 -2.83 6.19
C ASN A 210 -20.65 -3.90 5.09
N GLY A 211 -21.77 -3.85 4.37
CA GLY A 211 -22.10 -4.78 3.27
C GLY A 211 -22.58 -6.18 3.68
N VAL A 212 -22.69 -6.46 4.98
CA VAL A 212 -23.12 -7.75 5.53
C VAL A 212 -24.57 -7.66 5.99
N SER A 213 -25.49 -8.37 5.30
CA SER A 213 -26.93 -8.38 5.63
C SER A 213 -27.37 -9.58 6.48
N GLY A 214 -26.50 -10.58 6.65
CA GLY A 214 -26.82 -11.84 7.32
C GLY A 214 -25.73 -12.27 8.28
N TYR A 215 -25.97 -13.33 9.04
CA TYR A 215 -24.99 -13.85 9.98
C TYR A 215 -23.78 -14.44 9.24
N ASN A 216 -22.67 -13.72 9.22
CA ASN A 216 -21.39 -14.19 8.68
C ASN A 216 -20.24 -13.76 9.60
N VAL A 217 -19.86 -14.66 10.50
CA VAL A 217 -18.80 -14.42 11.51
C VAL A 217 -17.45 -14.13 10.85
N VAL A 218 -17.13 -14.79 9.74
CA VAL A 218 -15.84 -14.63 9.06
C VAL A 218 -15.75 -13.26 8.42
N ALA A 219 -16.78 -12.85 7.67
CA ALA A 219 -16.81 -11.53 7.04
C ALA A 219 -16.75 -10.42 8.09
N VAL A 220 -17.58 -10.51 9.14
CA VAL A 220 -17.56 -9.54 10.25
C VAL A 220 -16.20 -9.52 10.93
N GLY A 221 -15.58 -10.68 11.18
CA GLY A 221 -14.26 -10.76 11.80
C GLY A 221 -13.14 -10.10 10.97
N VAL A 222 -13.14 -10.31 9.65
CA VAL A 222 -12.17 -9.69 8.73
C VAL A 222 -12.38 -8.18 8.67
N LEU A 223 -13.63 -7.71 8.53
CA LEU A 223 -13.95 -6.29 8.48
C LEU A 223 -13.68 -5.60 9.81
N LEU A 224 -13.95 -6.28 10.93
CA LEU A 224 -13.64 -5.80 12.27
C LEU A 224 -12.14 -5.57 12.42
N PHE A 225 -11.32 -6.54 12.02
CA PHE A 225 -9.87 -6.39 12.05
C PHE A 225 -9.41 -5.26 11.12
N ALA A 226 -9.89 -5.25 9.86
CA ALA A 226 -9.51 -4.23 8.89
C ALA A 226 -9.87 -2.81 9.32
N SER A 227 -11.03 -2.62 9.98
CA SER A 227 -11.48 -1.33 10.50
C SER A 227 -10.61 -0.85 11.66
N ASN A 228 -10.32 -1.72 12.63
CA ASN A 228 -9.62 -1.35 13.86
C ASN A 228 -8.09 -1.27 13.67
N TRP A 229 -7.50 -2.09 12.78
CA TRP A 229 -6.08 -2.07 12.43
C TRP A 229 -5.78 -1.36 11.11
N ALA A 230 -6.66 -0.46 10.66
CA ALA A 230 -6.53 0.18 9.35
C ALA A 230 -5.20 0.95 9.18
N GLY A 231 -4.80 1.74 10.18
CA GLY A 231 -3.51 2.46 10.17
C GLY A 231 -2.31 1.52 10.07
N PRO A 232 -2.20 0.51 10.94
CA PRO A 232 -1.16 -0.52 10.84
C PRO A 232 -1.12 -1.22 9.48
N ILE A 233 -2.27 -1.58 8.90
CA ILE A 233 -2.34 -2.21 7.57
C ILE A 233 -1.83 -1.27 6.48
N TYR A 234 -2.19 0.01 6.57
CA TYR A 234 -1.69 1.05 5.65
C TYR A 234 -0.16 1.12 5.69
N TRP A 235 0.45 1.22 6.87
CA TRP A 235 1.91 1.33 7.00
C TRP A 235 2.66 0.06 6.61
N SER A 236 2.09 -1.13 6.88
CA SER A 236 2.66 -2.41 6.42
C SER A 236 2.77 -2.49 4.91
N THR A 237 1.72 -2.11 4.18
CA THR A 237 1.75 -2.11 2.71
C THR A 237 2.56 -0.94 2.14
N CYS A 238 2.61 0.20 2.83
CA CYS A 238 3.53 1.29 2.51
C CYS A 238 5.00 0.86 2.61
N ALA A 239 5.34 -0.01 3.56
CA ALA A 239 6.69 -0.58 3.67
C ALA A 239 7.09 -1.31 2.37
N ALA A 240 6.21 -2.18 1.87
CA ALA A 240 6.41 -2.88 0.62
C ALA A 240 6.61 -1.88 -0.54
N VAL A 241 5.78 -0.83 -0.62
CA VAL A 241 5.94 0.23 -1.62
C VAL A 241 7.34 0.88 -1.52
N LEU A 242 7.77 1.32 -0.34
CA LEU A 242 9.07 1.98 -0.13
C LEU A 242 10.26 1.09 -0.51
N PHE A 243 10.20 -0.21 -0.22
CA PHE A 243 11.25 -1.14 -0.61
C PHE A 243 11.26 -1.39 -2.12
N THR A 244 10.09 -1.43 -2.76
CA THR A 244 9.96 -1.64 -4.22
C THR A 244 10.21 -0.39 -5.07
N LEU A 245 10.04 0.82 -4.54
CA LEU A 245 10.24 2.04 -5.33
C LEU A 245 11.68 2.12 -5.87
N PRO A 246 11.85 2.39 -7.19
CA PRO A 246 13.16 2.61 -7.78
C PRO A 246 13.78 3.87 -7.18
N SER A 247 15.10 3.91 -7.03
CA SER A 247 15.75 5.16 -6.61
C SER A 247 15.55 6.23 -7.69
N ILE A 248 15.45 7.50 -7.29
CA ILE A 248 15.37 8.66 -8.20
C ILE A 248 16.48 8.58 -9.26
N GLU A 249 17.65 8.05 -8.89
CA GLU A 249 18.76 7.83 -9.79
C GLU A 249 18.62 6.60 -10.72
N GLN A 250 17.97 5.51 -10.29
CA GLN A 250 17.66 4.42 -11.22
C GLN A 250 16.68 4.91 -12.28
N GLU A 251 15.77 5.80 -11.90
CA GLU A 251 14.86 6.48 -12.80
C GLU A 251 15.62 7.44 -13.73
N GLU A 252 16.47 8.33 -13.21
CA GLU A 252 17.30 9.24 -14.03
C GLU A 252 18.30 8.49 -14.93
N ALA A 253 18.95 7.43 -14.45
CA ALA A 253 19.86 6.60 -15.24
C ALA A 253 19.11 5.75 -16.28
N ALA A 254 17.89 5.30 -15.97
CA ALA A 254 17.03 4.66 -16.96
C ALA A 254 16.59 5.68 -18.02
N LEU A 255 16.19 6.88 -17.62
CA LEU A 255 15.82 7.97 -18.53
C LEU A 255 17.01 8.39 -19.41
N ASP A 256 18.20 8.60 -18.85
CA ASP A 256 19.43 8.89 -19.60
C ASP A 256 19.81 7.74 -20.55
N ARG A 257 19.62 6.48 -20.13
CA ARG A 257 19.79 5.32 -21.02
C ARG A 257 18.76 5.33 -22.15
N LEU A 258 17.51 5.67 -21.87
CA LEU A 258 16.44 5.74 -22.85
C LEU A 258 16.67 6.89 -23.83
N GLU A 259 17.10 8.07 -23.35
CA GLU A 259 17.45 9.24 -24.15
C GLU A 259 18.65 8.93 -25.05
N LYS A 260 19.75 8.44 -24.47
CA LYS A 260 20.91 7.98 -25.25
C LYS A 260 20.56 6.86 -26.21
N ALA A 261 19.60 6.00 -25.89
CA ALA A 261 19.14 4.95 -26.79
C ALA A 261 18.27 5.52 -27.92
N ALA A 262 17.41 6.51 -27.66
CA ALA A 262 16.62 7.21 -28.67
C ALA A 262 17.52 8.02 -29.62
N GLU A 263 18.54 8.70 -29.10
CA GLU A 263 19.58 9.37 -29.90
C GLU A 263 20.41 8.37 -30.73
N ARG A 264 20.79 7.25 -30.12
CA ARG A 264 21.42 6.13 -30.86
C ARG A 264 20.49 5.62 -31.95
N GLN A 265 19.19 5.49 -31.71
CA GLN A 265 18.22 5.00 -32.69
C GLN A 265 18.03 5.97 -33.86
N ARG A 266 18.03 7.28 -33.59
CA ARG A 266 18.07 8.32 -34.64
C ARG A 266 19.33 8.26 -35.49
N THR A 267 20.49 8.00 -34.89
CA THR A 267 21.76 7.85 -35.63
C THR A 267 21.89 6.49 -36.33
N LEU A 268 21.23 5.44 -35.81
CA LEU A 268 21.16 4.08 -36.37
C LEU A 268 20.32 3.99 -37.64
N GLY A 269 19.32 4.86 -37.84
CA GLY A 269 18.55 4.94 -39.10
C GLY A 269 19.42 5.14 -40.35
N ASN A 270 20.63 5.69 -40.19
CA ASN A 270 21.59 5.88 -41.27
C ASN A 270 22.52 4.66 -41.53
N LYS A 271 22.55 3.61 -40.70
CA LYS A 271 23.51 2.49 -40.81
C LYS A 271 22.92 1.13 -40.42
N LYS A 272 22.00 0.64 -41.25
CA LYS A 272 21.23 -0.61 -41.05
C LYS A 272 22.08 -1.87 -40.79
N TRP A 273 23.25 -2.00 -41.43
CA TRP A 273 24.12 -3.18 -41.32
C TRP A 273 24.75 -3.37 -39.93
N ILE A 274 24.95 -2.29 -39.17
CA ILE A 274 25.53 -2.35 -37.81
C ILE A 274 24.52 -2.93 -36.81
N HIS A 275 23.23 -2.86 -37.12
CA HIS A 275 22.15 -3.39 -36.28
C HIS A 275 22.12 -4.92 -36.31
N GLU A 276 22.18 -5.51 -37.50
CA GLU A 276 22.15 -6.97 -37.70
C GLU A 276 23.36 -7.66 -37.04
N GLU A 277 24.56 -7.10 -37.20
CA GLU A 277 25.78 -7.61 -36.54
C GLU A 277 25.69 -7.53 -35.01
N ARG A 278 25.12 -6.46 -34.46
CA ARG A 278 25.00 -6.28 -33.01
C ARG A 278 23.87 -7.11 -32.40
N GLU A 279 22.82 -7.42 -33.15
CA GLU A 279 21.81 -8.39 -32.71
C GLU A 279 22.39 -9.79 -32.60
N LEU A 280 23.23 -10.20 -33.55
CA LEU A 280 23.99 -11.46 -33.47
C LEU A 280 24.91 -11.49 -32.24
N LEU A 281 25.65 -10.41 -31.97
CA LEU A 281 26.49 -10.31 -30.78
C LEU A 281 25.70 -10.28 -29.48
N ARG A 282 24.49 -9.69 -29.47
CA ARG A 282 23.59 -9.70 -28.30
C ARG A 282 23.00 -11.07 -28.04
N GLN A 283 22.63 -11.81 -29.09
CA GLN A 283 22.18 -13.19 -28.96
C GLN A 283 23.31 -14.05 -28.35
N GLN A 284 24.54 -13.92 -28.88
CA GLN A 284 25.72 -14.60 -28.35
C GLN A 284 26.06 -14.19 -26.90
N ALA A 285 25.89 -12.91 -26.54
CA ALA A 285 26.14 -12.43 -25.18
C ALA A 285 25.01 -12.82 -24.19
N ALA A 286 23.76 -12.91 -24.66
CA ALA A 286 22.62 -13.35 -23.87
C ALA A 286 22.75 -14.83 -23.48
N ASP A 287 23.23 -15.68 -24.40
CA ASP A 287 23.54 -17.09 -24.13
C ASP A 287 24.63 -17.25 -23.06
N VAL A 288 25.56 -16.29 -22.96
CA VAL A 288 26.61 -16.25 -21.91
C VAL A 288 26.12 -15.62 -20.60
N SER A 289 25.17 -14.67 -20.64
CA SER A 289 24.68 -13.98 -19.45
C SER A 289 23.51 -14.68 -18.76
N ALA A 290 22.86 -15.67 -19.41
CA ALA A 290 21.82 -16.51 -18.84
C ALA A 290 22.29 -17.32 -17.60
N SER A 291 23.59 -17.34 -17.31
CA SER A 291 24.18 -18.03 -16.15
C SER A 291 24.53 -17.12 -14.95
N ALA A 292 24.04 -15.88 -14.86
CA ALA A 292 24.40 -14.93 -13.80
C ALA A 292 23.28 -14.72 -12.75
N PRO A 293 23.34 -15.32 -11.54
CA PRO A 293 22.28 -15.25 -10.53
C PRO A 293 22.42 -14.08 -9.52
N LYS A 294 22.82 -12.87 -9.96
CA LYS A 294 23.30 -11.82 -9.02
C LYS A 294 22.26 -10.80 -8.52
N GLN A 295 21.21 -10.50 -9.27
CA GLN A 295 20.23 -9.46 -8.87
C GLN A 295 19.17 -10.01 -7.90
N GLU A 296 18.64 -11.20 -8.18
CA GLU A 296 17.55 -11.84 -7.43
C GLU A 296 17.92 -12.11 -5.95
N LYS A 297 19.17 -12.51 -5.72
CA LYS A 297 19.71 -12.81 -4.37
C LYS A 297 19.73 -11.62 -3.43
N LYS A 298 20.02 -10.41 -3.93
CA LYS A 298 20.16 -9.20 -3.09
C LYS A 298 18.81 -8.71 -2.58
N ASP A 299 17.75 -8.89 -3.36
CA ASP A 299 16.43 -8.40 -3.00
C ASP A 299 15.69 -9.35 -2.06
N HIS A 300 15.84 -10.67 -2.22
CA HIS A 300 15.32 -11.62 -1.23
C HIS A 300 15.88 -11.33 0.17
N ASP A 301 17.14 -10.93 0.26
CA ASP A 301 17.80 -10.58 1.51
C ASP A 301 17.12 -9.38 2.21
N ILE A 302 16.70 -8.35 1.45
CA ILE A 302 16.03 -7.14 2.00
C ILE A 302 14.71 -7.49 2.66
N TRP A 303 13.86 -8.29 2.00
CA TRP A 303 12.56 -8.66 2.53
C TRP A 303 12.70 -9.56 3.75
N HIS A 304 13.63 -10.52 3.71
CA HIS A 304 13.90 -11.39 4.85
C HIS A 304 14.45 -10.60 6.05
N GLU A 305 15.32 -9.63 5.83
CA GLU A 305 15.82 -8.74 6.88
C GLU A 305 14.68 -7.91 7.50
N HIS A 306 13.82 -7.30 6.67
CA HIS A 306 12.63 -6.56 7.12
C HIS A 306 11.71 -7.40 8.01
N ILE A 307 11.33 -8.58 7.55
CA ILE A 307 10.44 -9.49 8.29
C ILE A 307 11.11 -10.02 9.55
N SER A 308 12.43 -10.27 9.53
CA SER A 308 13.18 -10.72 10.71
C SER A 308 13.18 -9.66 11.80
N ILE A 309 13.44 -8.40 11.45
CA ILE A 309 13.42 -7.28 12.40
C ILE A 309 12.02 -7.10 13.01
N MET A 310 10.96 -7.13 12.20
CA MET A 310 9.58 -7.08 12.68
C MET A 310 9.27 -8.25 13.62
N SER A 311 9.68 -9.47 13.25
CA SER A 311 9.45 -10.69 14.03
C SER A 311 10.13 -10.64 15.40
N ILE A 312 11.38 -10.14 15.46
CA ILE A 312 12.12 -9.99 16.71
C ILE A 312 11.38 -9.02 17.64
N PHE A 313 10.97 -7.86 17.14
CA PHE A 313 10.27 -6.87 17.95
C PHE A 313 8.95 -7.41 18.51
N ILE A 314 8.13 -8.01 17.65
CA ILE A 314 6.80 -8.49 18.02
C ILE A 314 6.89 -9.68 18.97
N SER A 315 7.83 -10.60 18.73
CA SER A 315 8.06 -11.73 19.63
C SER A 315 8.58 -11.28 20.99
N ALA A 316 9.53 -10.33 21.03
CA ALA A 316 10.03 -9.77 22.28
C ALA A 316 8.94 -9.03 23.06
N SER A 317 8.11 -8.24 22.37
CA SER A 317 6.98 -7.53 22.96
C SER A 317 5.94 -8.50 23.53
N LEU A 318 5.56 -9.54 22.78
CA LEU A 318 4.61 -10.56 23.22
C LEU A 318 5.16 -11.32 24.43
N LEU A 319 6.42 -11.73 24.39
CA LEU A 319 7.07 -12.41 25.51
C LEU A 319 7.08 -11.54 26.77
N ALA A 320 7.41 -10.25 26.64
CA ALA A 320 7.39 -9.32 27.76
C ALA A 320 5.99 -9.19 28.38
N VAL A 321 4.93 -9.12 27.56
CA VAL A 321 3.54 -9.10 28.04
C VAL A 321 3.17 -10.42 28.72
N MET A 322 3.57 -11.56 28.17
CA MET A 322 3.34 -12.89 28.77
C MET A 322 4.01 -13.02 30.14
N VAL A 323 5.28 -12.61 30.25
CA VAL A 323 6.03 -12.63 31.51
C VAL A 323 5.35 -11.72 32.54
N ALA A 324 4.98 -10.50 32.15
CA ALA A 324 4.27 -9.57 33.03
C ALA A 324 2.94 -10.16 33.54
N CYS A 325 2.12 -10.75 32.66
CA CYS A 325 0.86 -11.41 33.03
C CYS A 325 1.09 -12.59 33.98
N THR A 326 2.19 -13.34 33.78
CA THR A 326 2.53 -14.51 34.61
C THR A 326 2.98 -14.09 36.02
N MET A 327 3.80 -13.05 36.12
CA MET A 327 4.28 -12.51 37.39
C MET A 327 3.14 -11.82 38.17
N LEU A 328 2.25 -11.12 37.47
CA LEU A 328 1.15 -10.35 38.06
C LEU A 328 -0.19 -11.12 38.06
N ARG A 329 -0.15 -12.45 37.97
CA ARG A 329 -1.36 -13.29 37.82
C ARG A 329 -2.34 -13.18 38.99
N THR A 330 -1.87 -12.85 40.19
CA THR A 330 -2.70 -12.65 41.39
C THR A 330 -3.05 -11.17 41.63
N HIS A 331 -2.63 -10.27 40.73
CA HIS A 331 -2.94 -8.85 40.85
C HIS A 331 -4.41 -8.58 40.55
N LEU A 332 -5.01 -7.60 41.24
CA LEU A 332 -6.43 -7.24 41.13
C LEU A 332 -6.87 -6.94 39.68
N PHE A 333 -5.95 -6.45 38.86
CA PHE A 333 -6.20 -6.04 37.47
C PHE A 333 -5.89 -7.11 36.40
N ILE A 334 -5.69 -8.38 36.80
CA ILE A 334 -5.41 -9.47 35.85
C ILE A 334 -6.46 -9.62 34.76
N TRP A 335 -7.74 -9.51 35.12
CA TRP A 335 -8.83 -9.67 34.17
C TRP A 335 -9.20 -8.37 33.42
N THR A 336 -9.01 -7.22 34.05
CA THR A 336 -9.50 -5.93 33.51
C THR A 336 -8.45 -5.15 32.73
N VAL A 337 -7.15 -5.35 32.99
CA VAL A 337 -6.07 -4.60 32.34
C VAL A 337 -5.10 -5.54 31.62
N PHE A 338 -4.59 -6.55 32.32
CA PHE A 338 -3.54 -7.42 31.76
C PHE A 338 -4.09 -8.37 30.69
N SER A 339 -5.25 -9.01 30.93
CA SER A 339 -5.86 -9.92 29.95
C SER A 339 -6.25 -9.22 28.65
N PRO A 340 -6.94 -8.05 28.65
CA PRO A 340 -7.17 -7.29 27.42
C PRO A 340 -5.86 -6.93 26.71
N LYS A 341 -4.84 -6.45 27.43
CA LYS A 341 -3.55 -6.13 26.82
C LYS A 341 -2.90 -7.33 26.14
N TYR A 342 -2.98 -8.51 26.77
CA TYR A 342 -2.48 -9.75 26.20
C TYR A 342 -3.23 -10.15 24.92
N LEU A 343 -4.57 -10.05 24.92
CA LEU A 343 -5.38 -10.30 23.72
C LEU A 343 -5.02 -9.34 22.57
N TYR A 344 -4.80 -8.07 22.86
CA TYR A 344 -4.29 -7.12 21.87
C TYR A 344 -2.91 -7.51 21.37
N ALA A 345 -1.98 -7.90 22.26
CA ALA A 345 -0.66 -8.36 21.86
C ALA A 345 -0.74 -9.60 20.95
N MET A 346 -1.66 -10.53 21.23
CA MET A 346 -1.96 -11.66 20.34
C MET A 346 -2.53 -11.21 19.00
N ALA A 347 -3.44 -10.23 18.96
CA ALA A 347 -3.97 -9.69 17.70
C ALA A 347 -2.88 -9.01 16.87
N TRP A 348 -1.98 -8.26 17.50
CA TRP A 348 -0.80 -7.68 16.85
C TRP A 348 0.15 -8.77 16.29
N ALA A 349 0.38 -9.85 17.04
CA ALA A 349 1.26 -10.93 16.61
C ALA A 349 0.62 -11.82 15.52
N VAL A 350 -0.63 -12.22 15.67
CA VAL A 350 -1.28 -13.17 14.74
C VAL A 350 -1.86 -12.42 13.56
N ALA A 351 -2.78 -11.49 13.79
CA ALA A 351 -3.51 -10.85 12.70
C ALA A 351 -2.64 -9.83 11.98
N TRP A 352 -1.97 -8.91 12.70
CA TRP A 352 -1.15 -7.91 12.02
C TRP A 352 0.17 -8.51 11.49
N HIS A 353 0.96 -9.21 12.29
CA HIS A 353 2.26 -9.70 11.80
C HIS A 353 2.13 -10.89 10.83
N LEU A 354 1.52 -11.99 11.24
CA LEU A 354 1.49 -13.20 10.40
C LEU A 354 0.61 -13.00 9.15
N ILE A 355 -0.60 -12.44 9.30
CA ILE A 355 -1.50 -12.27 8.15
C ILE A 355 -1.11 -11.07 7.29
N VAL A 356 -0.88 -9.89 7.88
CA VAL A 356 -0.63 -8.67 7.09
C VAL A 356 0.83 -8.55 6.67
N ASN A 357 1.79 -8.54 7.60
CA ASN A 357 3.20 -8.34 7.24
C ASN A 357 3.76 -9.53 6.44
N ILE A 358 3.60 -10.75 6.95
CA ILE A 358 4.15 -11.95 6.28
C ILE A 358 3.25 -12.39 5.12
N GLY A 359 1.94 -12.51 5.34
CA GLY A 359 1.00 -12.97 4.32
C GLY A 359 0.82 -11.96 3.19
N ILE A 360 0.08 -10.87 3.43
CA ILE A 360 -0.21 -9.85 2.41
C ILE A 360 1.07 -9.21 1.89
N GLY A 361 1.98 -8.81 2.78
CA GLY A 361 3.27 -8.23 2.41
C GLY A 361 4.13 -9.19 1.59
N GLY A 362 4.16 -10.48 1.95
CA GLY A 362 4.89 -11.50 1.19
C GLY A 362 4.29 -11.73 -0.19
N VAL A 363 2.95 -11.73 -0.32
CA VAL A 363 2.29 -11.79 -1.63
C VAL A 363 2.67 -10.57 -2.46
N LEU A 364 2.52 -9.36 -1.92
CA LEU A 364 2.90 -8.12 -2.62
C LEU A 364 4.38 -8.12 -3.05
N TRP A 365 5.26 -8.67 -2.21
CA TRP A 365 6.68 -8.82 -2.54
C TRP A 365 6.95 -9.89 -3.61
N SER A 366 6.18 -10.98 -3.63
CA SER A 366 6.36 -12.08 -4.58
C SER A 366 5.84 -11.77 -5.98
N VAL A 367 4.86 -10.88 -6.11
CA VAL A 367 4.26 -10.48 -7.40
C VAL A 367 4.99 -9.26 -8.01
N ARG A 368 6.22 -8.98 -7.55
CA ARG A 368 7.08 -7.99 -8.19
C ARG A 368 7.57 -8.51 -9.54
#